data_AF-S3ZE05-F1
#
_entry.id   AF-S3ZE05-F1
#
_cell.length_a   1.000
_cell.length_b   1.000
_cell.length_c   1.000
_cell.angle_alpha   90.00
_cell.angle_beta   90.00
_cell.angle_gamma   90.00
#
_symmetry.space_group_name_H-M   'P 1'
#
loop_
_entity.id
_entity.type
_entity.pdbx_description
1 polymer ?
#
loop_
_entity_poly.entity_id
_entity_poly.type
_entity_poly.pdbx_seq_one_letter_code
_entity_poly.pdbx_strand_id
1 'polypeptide(L)' 'MAQAGMIEDYTIREHIKKGGRWRDSIVHTILHREWRDQQA' A
#
# COMPACT_ATOMS: atom_id res chain seq x y z
N MET A 1 -2.57 -6.34 -2.65
CA MET A 1 -3.24 -5.12 -2.13
C MET A 1 -4.59 -4.91 -2.80
N ALA A 2 -4.67 -4.83 -4.14
CA ALA A 2 -5.96 -4.71 -4.85
C ALA A 2 -6.98 -5.81 -4.50
N GLN A 3 -6.54 -7.05 -4.31
CA GLN A 3 -7.41 -8.17 -3.89
C GLN A 3 -7.98 -8.00 -2.46
N ALA A 4 -7.37 -7.16 -1.63
CA ALA A 4 -7.83 -6.82 -0.29
C ALA A 4 -8.62 -5.48 -0.27
N GLY A 5 -9.03 -4.99 -1.44
CA GLY A 5 -9.80 -3.74 -1.58
C GLY A 5 -9.01 -2.46 -1.39
N MET A 6 -7.71 -2.53 -1.16
CA MET A 6 -6.88 -1.35 -0.91
C MET A 6 -6.54 -0.62 -2.21
N ILE A 7 -6.55 0.71 -2.17
CA ILE A 7 -6.23 1.60 -3.28
C ILE A 7 -4.79 2.10 -3.19
N GLU A 8 -4.16 2.42 -4.32
CA GLU A 8 -2.87 3.11 -4.34
C GLU A 8 -3.05 4.59 -4.03
N ASP A 9 -2.34 5.08 -3.03
CA ASP A 9 -2.52 6.44 -2.51
C ASP A 9 -1.34 7.34 -2.92
N TYR A 10 -0.10 6.88 -2.68
CA TYR A 10 1.11 7.60 -3.09
C TYR A 10 2.35 6.71 -3.11
N THR A 11 3.45 7.27 -3.62
CA THR A 11 4.79 6.63 -3.65
C THR A 11 5.77 7.38 -2.74
N ILE A 12 6.40 6.67 -1.81
CA ILE A 12 7.54 7.17 -1.03
C ILE A 12 8.82 6.83 -1.80
N ARG A 13 9.53 7.87 -2.25
CA ARG A 13 10.78 7.70 -3.02
C ARG A 13 11.95 7.34 -2.10
N GLU A 14 12.75 6.37 -2.53
CA GLU A 14 13.96 5.88 -1.84
C GLU A 14 13.73 5.50 -0.36
N HIS A 15 12.54 5.00 -0.03
CA HIS A 15 12.14 4.71 1.34
C HIS A 15 13.01 3.64 2.02
N ILE A 16 13.43 2.60 1.29
CA ILE A 16 14.11 1.44 1.88
C ILE A 16 15.38 1.11 1.10
N LYS A 17 16.49 0.93 1.83
CA LYS A 17 17.75 0.38 1.29
C LYS A 17 17.80 -1.12 1.54
N LYS A 18 17.78 -1.92 0.47
CA LYS A 18 17.87 -3.38 0.56
C LYS A 18 18.80 -3.94 -0.51
N GLY A 19 19.83 -4.67 -0.08
CA GLY A 19 20.87 -5.21 -0.97
C GLY A 19 21.67 -4.11 -1.66
N GLY A 20 22.02 -3.04 -0.93
CA GLY A 20 22.80 -1.92 -1.45
C GLY A 20 22.00 -0.93 -2.34
N ARG A 21 20.78 -1.26 -2.76
CA ARG A 21 19.95 -0.41 -3.62
C ARG A 21 18.80 0.24 -2.85
N TRP A 22 18.56 1.52 -3.13
CA TRP A 22 17.34 2.22 -2.71
C TRP A 22 16.13 1.75 -3.51
N ARG A 23 14.98 1.73 -2.87
CA ARG A 23 13.71 1.31 -3.47
C ARG A 23 12.61 2.22 -3.00
N ASP A 24 11.71 2.51 -3.93
CA ASP A 24 10.49 3.22 -3.65
C ASP A 24 9.47 2.28 -2.99
N SER A 25 8.56 2.84 -2.22
CA SER A 25 7.42 2.13 -1.63
C SER A 25 6.13 2.70 -2.18
N ILE A 26 5.28 1.84 -2.72
CA ILE A 26 3.90 2.20 -3.07
C ILE A 26 3.07 1.98 -1.80
N VAL A 27 2.37 3.01 -1.37
CA VAL A 27 1.47 2.95 -0.22
C VAL A 27 0.08 2.62 -0.73
N HIS A 28 -0.46 1.51 -0.24
CA HIS A 28 -1.87 1.17 -0.43
C HIS A 28 -2.64 1.40 0.86
N THR A 29 -3.77 2.09 0.76
CA THR A 29 -4.64 2.42 1.89
C THR A 29 -6.04 1.86 1.67
N ILE A 30 -6.78 1.69 2.76
CA ILE A 30 -8.20 1.34 2.74
C ILE A 30 -8.88 2.02 3.91
N LEU A 31 -10.08 2.54 3.69
CA LEU A 31 -10.85 3.12 4.78
C LEU A 31 -11.52 2.01 5.58
N HIS A 32 -11.64 2.22 6.90
CA HIS A 32 -12.21 1.22 7.80
C HIS A 32 -13.59 0.71 7.38
N ARG A 33 -14.46 1.57 6.84
CA ARG A 33 -15.79 1.16 6.34
C ARG A 33 -15.69 0.25 5.11
N GLU A 34 -14.80 0.54 4.17
CA GLU A 34 -14.60 -0.25 2.94
C GLU A 34 -14.05 -1.63 3.26
N TRP A 35 -13.13 -1.70 4.23
CA TRP A 35 -12.64 -2.97 4.76
C TRP A 35 -13.76 -3.83 5.36
N ARG A 36 -14.67 -3.22 6.14
CA ARG A 36 -15.80 -3.94 6.73
C ARG A 36 -16.75 -4.48 5.66
N ASP A 37 -17.00 -3.72 4.60
CA ASP A 37 -17.89 -4.11 3.51
C ASP A 37 -17.33 -5.30 2.70
N GLN A 38 -16.00 -5.44 2.57
CA GLN A 38 -15.39 -6.58 1.87
C GLN A 38 -15.48 -7.91 2.62
N GLN A 39 -15.75 -7.88 3.93
CA GLN A 39 -15.76 -9.06 4.79
C GLN A 39 -17.17 -9.65 4.98
N ALA A 40 -18.19 -9.00 4.40
CA ALA A 40 -19.61 -9.40 4.43
C ALA A 40 -19.97 -10.23 3.18
#